data_AF-A0A920TJ79-F1
#
_entry.id   AF-A0A920TJ79-F1
#
_cell.length_a   1.000
_cell.length_b   1.000
_cell.length_c   1.000
_cell.angle_alpha   90.00
_cell.angle_beta   90.00
_cell.angle_gamma   90.00
#
_symmetry.space_group_name_H-M   'P 1'
#
loop_
_entity.id
_entity.type
_entity.pdbx_description
1 polymer ?
#
loop_
_entity_poly.entity_id
_entity_poly.type
_entity_poly.pdbx_seq_one_letter_code
_entity_poly.pdbx_strand_id
1 'polypeptide(L)'
;MVRLPLVVYGQTAGKVLLTLDTSFPPTGPPAKFEYVTSESLADSKYDYSLDNLPFASYGAIPVTYWPEDYPNGTYSMLGGNFQAMTVTQDEPELEVDLSAIFE
;
A
#
# COMPACT_ATOMS: atom_id res chain seq x y z
N MET A 1 1.33 -9.20 -12.75
CA MET A 1 1.72 -9.10 -11.35
C MET A 1 2.04 -7.65 -11.03
N VAL A 2 1.32 -7.00 -10.11
CA VAL A 2 1.67 -5.63 -9.67
C VAL A 2 2.71 -5.72 -8.56
N ARG A 3 3.88 -5.11 -8.76
CA ARG A 3 4.97 -5.03 -7.77
C ARG A 3 5.02 -3.63 -7.18
N LEU A 4 5.13 -3.54 -5.86
CA LEU A 4 5.03 -2.28 -5.13
C LEU A 4 6.22 -2.16 -4.18
N PRO A 5 7.38 -1.71 -4.67
CA PRO A 5 8.46 -1.28 -3.80
C PRO A 5 7.98 -0.10 -2.93
N LEU A 6 7.87 -0.33 -1.63
CA LEU A 6 7.48 0.68 -0.64
C LEU A 6 8.69 1.02 0.22
N VAL A 7 9.17 2.26 0.14
CA VAL A 7 10.23 2.78 1.01
C VAL A 7 9.59 3.41 2.24
N VAL A 8 9.93 2.86 3.42
CA VAL A 8 9.39 3.29 4.71
C VAL A 8 10.52 3.76 5.60
N TYR A 9 10.38 4.97 6.14
CA TYR A 9 11.32 5.54 7.09
C TYR A 9 10.65 5.76 8.46
N GLY A 10 11.18 5.15 9.53
CA GLY A 10 10.88 5.50 10.94
C GLY A 10 10.95 4.34 11.95
N GLN A 11 10.60 4.62 13.23
CA GLN A 11 10.75 3.68 14.36
C GLN A 11 9.41 3.01 14.75
N THR A 12 9.43 1.71 15.04
CA THR A 12 8.23 0.86 15.00
C THR A 12 7.67 0.43 16.36
N ALA A 13 6.39 0.73 16.59
CA ALA A 13 5.47 -0.04 17.44
C ALA A 13 4.05 0.02 16.83
N GLY A 14 3.80 -0.70 15.72
CA GLY A 14 2.48 -0.74 15.06
C GLY A 14 2.46 -1.48 13.72
N LYS A 15 1.30 -1.47 13.04
CA LYS A 15 1.08 -2.14 11.74
C LYS A 15 0.90 -1.12 10.62
N VAL A 16 1.43 -1.43 9.44
CA VAL A 16 1.23 -0.64 8.24
C VAL A 16 0.24 -1.40 7.35
N LEU A 17 -0.78 -0.72 6.86
CA LEU A 17 -1.74 -1.28 5.93
C LEU A 17 -1.59 -0.59 4.58
N LEU A 18 -1.25 -1.39 3.57
CA LEU A 18 -1.30 -1.01 2.16
C LEU A 18 -2.65 -1.44 1.60
N THR A 19 -3.38 -0.54 0.94
CA THR A 19 -4.59 -0.91 0.19
C THR A 19 -4.43 -0.56 -1.28
N LEU A 20 -5.04 -1.35 -2.16
CA LEU A 20 -5.18 -1.05 -3.57
C LEU A 20 -6.65 -0.70 -3.83
N ASP A 21 -6.94 0.57 -3.97
CA ASP A 21 -8.30 1.08 -4.13
C ASP A 21 -8.67 1.13 -5.62
N THR A 22 -9.92 0.82 -5.94
CA THR A 22 -10.45 0.91 -7.33
C THR A 22 -10.80 2.34 -7.73
N SER A 23 -10.92 3.25 -6.76
CA SER A 23 -11.22 4.68 -6.96
C SER A 23 -10.57 5.51 -5.85
N PHE A 24 -10.29 6.78 -6.12
CA PHE A 24 -9.85 7.74 -5.11
C PHE A 24 -10.61 9.08 -5.24
N PRO A 25 -11.24 9.59 -4.16
CA PRO A 25 -11.38 8.99 -2.84
C PRO A 25 -12.09 7.62 -2.88
N PRO A 26 -11.80 6.69 -1.95
CA PRO A 26 -12.36 5.35 -1.98
C PRO A 26 -13.88 5.39 -1.79
N THR A 27 -14.61 4.78 -2.74
CA THR A 27 -16.08 4.67 -2.71
C THR A 27 -16.59 3.28 -2.32
N GLY A 28 -15.68 2.34 -2.07
CA GLY A 28 -15.99 0.93 -1.80
C GLY A 28 -14.80 0.22 -1.15
N PRO A 29 -14.88 -1.12 -0.96
CA PRO A 29 -13.77 -1.89 -0.43
C PRO A 29 -12.57 -1.84 -1.40
N PRO A 30 -11.34 -1.93 -0.87
CA PRO A 30 -10.17 -2.05 -1.71
C PRO A 30 -10.22 -3.35 -2.53
N ALA A 31 -9.61 -3.34 -3.71
CA ALA A 31 -9.42 -4.55 -4.51
C ALA A 31 -8.53 -5.57 -3.80
N LYS A 32 -7.54 -5.09 -3.05
CA LYS A 32 -6.64 -5.92 -2.24
C LYS A 32 -6.01 -5.07 -1.13
N PHE A 33 -5.56 -5.72 -0.06
CA PHE A 33 -4.83 -5.07 1.02
C PHE A 33 -3.76 -6.00 1.57
N GLU A 34 -2.73 -5.44 2.20
CA GLU A 34 -1.68 -6.18 2.87
C GLU A 34 -1.21 -5.46 4.13
N TYR A 35 -0.92 -6.24 5.18
CA TYR A 35 -0.24 -5.72 6.36
C TYR A 35 1.27 -5.85 6.19
N VAL A 36 1.97 -4.72 6.26
CA VAL A 36 3.41 -4.65 6.29
C VAL A 36 3.85 -4.47 7.74
N THR A 37 4.63 -5.42 8.24
CA THR A 37 5.19 -5.41 9.61
C THR A 37 6.67 -5.07 9.56
N SER A 38 7.18 -4.50 10.66
CA SER A 38 8.60 -4.14 10.84
C SER A 38 9.60 -5.27 10.54
N GLU A 39 9.17 -6.52 10.72
CA GLU A 39 9.97 -7.72 10.43
C GLU A 39 10.29 -7.88 8.93
N SER A 40 9.51 -7.27 8.05
CA SER A 40 9.71 -7.32 6.59
C SER A 40 10.63 -6.21 6.07
N LEU A 41 11.18 -5.36 6.95
CA LEU A 41 11.98 -4.19 6.59
C LEU A 41 13.43 -4.62 6.34
N ALA A 42 13.88 -4.50 5.10
CA ALA A 42 15.29 -4.66 4.73
C ALA A 42 15.79 -3.34 4.12
N ASP A 43 16.89 -2.80 4.64
CA ASP A 43 17.51 -1.56 4.13
C ASP A 43 16.54 -0.37 3.99
N SER A 44 15.64 -0.18 4.96
CA SER A 44 14.60 0.86 4.95
C SER A 44 13.58 0.72 3.80
N LYS A 45 13.44 -0.47 3.22
CA LYS A 45 12.50 -0.79 2.14
C LYS A 45 11.68 -2.03 2.49
N TYR A 46 10.43 -2.00 2.07
CA TYR A 46 9.54 -3.14 1.97
C TYR A 46 9.32 -3.43 0.49
N ASP A 47 9.76 -4.61 0.04
CA ASP A 47 9.43 -5.10 -1.29
C ASP A 47 8.20 -6.00 -1.17
N TYR A 48 7.11 -5.61 -1.83
CA TYR A 48 5.84 -6.32 -1.75
C TYR A 48 5.16 -6.43 -3.12
N SER A 49 4.40 -7.52 -3.34
CA SER A 49 3.67 -7.76 -4.58
C SER A 49 2.19 -8.05 -4.34
N LEU A 50 1.33 -7.35 -5.08
CA LEU A 50 -0.09 -7.67 -5.16
C LEU A 50 -0.33 -8.63 -6.34
N ASP A 51 -0.38 -9.92 -6.02
CA ASP A 51 -0.65 -10.97 -7.00
C ASP A 51 -2.15 -11.28 -7.21
N ASN A 52 -2.46 -11.97 -8.32
CA ASN A 52 -3.81 -12.42 -8.70
C ASN A 52 -4.83 -11.28 -8.80
N LEU A 53 -4.38 -10.11 -9.24
CA LEU A 53 -5.23 -8.96 -9.51
C LEU A 53 -5.94 -9.10 -10.87
N PRO A 54 -7.24 -8.74 -10.98
CA PRO A 54 -7.91 -8.66 -12.26
C PRO A 54 -7.31 -7.56 -13.14
N PHE A 55 -7.37 -7.71 -14.46
CA PHE A 55 -7.03 -6.63 -15.38
C PHE A 55 -8.07 -5.51 -15.26
N ALA A 56 -7.66 -4.37 -14.73
CA ALA A 56 -8.54 -3.26 -14.37
C ALA A 56 -7.74 -1.95 -14.24
N SER A 57 -8.47 -0.85 -14.11
CA SER A 57 -7.93 0.42 -13.62
C SER A 57 -8.14 0.52 -12.11
N TYR A 58 -7.06 0.80 -11.39
CA TYR A 58 -7.02 1.11 -9.97
C TYR A 58 -6.88 2.61 -9.77
N GLY A 59 -7.47 3.12 -8.70
CA GLY A 59 -7.55 4.55 -8.42
C GLY A 59 -6.42 5.09 -7.54
N ALA A 60 -5.99 4.30 -6.55
CA ALA A 60 -4.92 4.68 -5.64
C ALA A 60 -4.34 3.49 -4.89
N ILE A 61 -3.17 3.70 -4.30
CA ILE A 61 -2.54 2.84 -3.31
C ILE A 61 -2.19 3.70 -2.09
N PRO A 62 -3.11 3.87 -1.12
CA PRO A 62 -2.76 4.54 0.13
C PRO A 62 -1.99 3.61 1.08
N VAL A 63 -1.10 4.23 1.85
CA VAL A 63 -0.34 3.61 2.93
C VAL A 63 -0.86 4.22 4.24
N THR A 64 -1.39 3.39 5.12
CA THR A 64 -1.92 3.82 6.42
C THR A 64 -1.19 3.14 7.56
N TYR A 65 -0.90 3.88 8.62
CA TYR A 65 -0.35 3.36 9.86
C TYR A 65 -1.43 3.19 10.91
N TRP A 66 -1.44 2.02 11.53
CA TRP A 66 -2.38 1.63 12.56
C TRP A 66 -1.56 1.34 13.82
N PRO A 67 -1.73 2.13 14.89
CA PRO A 67 -1.04 1.89 16.16
C PRO A 67 -1.49 0.56 16.78
N GLU A 68 -0.69 -0.02 17.68
CA GLU A 68 -0.99 -1.32 18.31
C GLU A 68 -2.33 -1.34 19.06
N ASP A 69 -2.79 -0.19 19.56
CA ASP A 69 -4.05 -0.03 20.27
C ASP A 69 -5.27 0.15 19.35
N TYR A 70 -5.10 0.13 18.02
CA TYR A 70 -6.21 0.14 17.05
C TYR A 70 -7.16 -1.07 17.24
N PRO A 71 -8.50 -0.89 17.19
CA PRO A 71 -9.25 0.28 16.73
C PRO A 71 -9.51 1.36 17.79
N ASN A 72 -8.95 1.22 19.00
CA ASN A 72 -9.12 2.23 20.04
C ASN A 72 -8.22 3.46 19.82
N GLY A 73 -7.18 3.33 18.99
CA GLY A 73 -6.36 4.41 18.46
C GLY A 73 -6.85 4.98 17.12
N THR A 74 -6.21 6.06 16.65
CA THR A 74 -6.47 6.65 15.33
C THR A 74 -5.47 6.13 14.30
N TYR A 75 -5.92 5.80 13.10
CA TYR A 75 -5.00 5.50 11.99
C TYR A 75 -4.52 6.80 11.34
N SER A 76 -3.33 6.77 10.75
CA SER A 76 -2.76 7.92 10.00
C SER A 76 -2.45 7.54 8.56
N MET A 77 -2.69 8.43 7.60
CA MET A 77 -2.24 8.25 6.22
C MET A 77 -0.79 8.71 6.13
N LEU A 78 0.11 7.80 5.75
CA LEU A 78 1.55 8.06 5.66
C LEU A 78 1.99 8.52 4.26
N GLY A 79 1.19 8.20 3.26
CA GLY A 79 1.51 8.45 1.85
C GLY A 79 0.76 7.51 0.93
N GLY A 80 1.21 7.42 -0.32
CA GLY A 80 0.62 6.55 -1.31
C GLY A 80 0.80 7.04 -2.74
N ASN A 81 0.35 6.22 -3.69
CA ASN A 81 0.14 6.64 -5.07
C ASN A 81 -1.34 6.99 -5.25
N PHE A 82 -1.64 8.24 -5.61
CA PHE A 82 -3.02 8.72 -5.77
C PHE A 82 -3.35 9.02 -7.24
N GLN A 83 -2.74 8.26 -8.14
CA GLN A 83 -2.96 8.34 -9.58
C GLN A 83 -3.55 7.04 -10.10
N ALA A 84 -4.31 7.15 -11.19
CA ALA A 84 -4.89 5.99 -11.83
C ALA A 84 -3.80 5.08 -12.40
N MET A 85 -3.90 3.79 -12.12
CA MET A 85 -2.98 2.75 -12.54
C MET A 85 -3.75 1.70 -13.31
N THR A 86 -3.38 1.42 -14.56
CA THR A 86 -4.07 0.44 -15.39
C THR A 86 -3.19 -0.79 -15.56
N VAL A 87 -3.75 -1.96 -15.28
CA VAL A 87 -3.11 -3.25 -15.52
C VAL A 87 -3.88 -3.93 -16.65
N THR A 88 -3.19 -4.23 -17.75
CA THR A 88 -3.80 -4.84 -18.94
C THR A 88 -3.23 -6.22 -19.20
N GLN A 89 -3.81 -6.94 -20.16
CA GLN A 89 -3.24 -8.24 -20.56
C GLN A 89 -1.88 -8.07 -21.27
N ASP A 90 -1.70 -6.97 -22.02
CA ASP A 90 -0.46 -6.67 -22.74
C ASP A 90 0.64 -6.15 -21.80
N GLU A 91 0.24 -5.43 -20.75
CA GLU A 91 1.10 -4.93 -19.67
C GLU A 91 0.58 -5.47 -18.33
N PRO A 92 0.85 -6.75 -18.02
CA PRO A 92 0.31 -7.41 -16.84
C PRO A 92 1.07 -7.04 -15.57
N GLU A 93 2.23 -6.41 -15.70
CA GLU A 93 3.09 -6.01 -14.60
C GLU A 93 3.23 -4.50 -14.51
N LEU A 94 3.11 -3.99 -13.28
CA LEU A 94 3.27 -2.58 -12.98
C LEU A 94 4.12 -2.46 -11.72
N GLU A 95 5.16 -1.63 -11.79
CA GLU A 95 6.00 -1.28 -10.65
C GLU A 95 5.65 0.12 -10.15
N VAL A 96 5.42 0.28 -8.85
CA VAL A 96 5.13 1.58 -8.24
C VAL A 96 5.98 1.78 -7.00
N ASP A 97 6.88 2.76 -7.07
CA ASP A 97 7.64 3.22 -5.92
C ASP A 97 6.79 4.10 -5.02
N LEU A 98 6.71 3.71 -3.75
CA LEU A 98 6.02 4.45 -2.71
C LEU A 98 7.00 4.94 -1.66
N SER A 99 6.75 6.11 -1.09
CA SER A 99 7.49 6.63 0.06
C SER A 99 6.51 7.00 1.16
N ALA A 100 6.76 6.50 2.37
CA ALA A 100 5.97 6.77 3.55
C ALA A 100 6.89 7.08 4.74
N ILE A 101 6.57 8.14 5.48
CA ILE A 101 7.34 8.59 6.63
C ILE A 101 6.52 8.33 7.89
N PHE A 102 7.13 7.70 8.88
CA PHE A 102 6.58 7.45 10.21
C PHE A 102 7.20 8.51 11.13
N GLU A 103 6.36 9.38 11.66
CA GLU A 103 6.74 10.35 12.70
C GLU A 103 6.49 9.79 14.10
#